data_AF-A0A167FFK1-F1
#
_entry.id   AF-A0A167FFK1-F1
#
_cell.length_a   1.000
_cell.length_b   1.000
_cell.length_c   1.000
_cell.angle_alpha   90.00
_cell.angle_beta   90.00
_cell.angle_gamma   90.00
#
_symmetry.space_group_name_H-M   'P 1'
#
loop_
_entity.id
_entity.type
_entity.pdbx_description
1 polymer ?
#
loop_
_entity_poly.entity_id
_entity_poly.type
_entity_poly.pdbx_seq_one_letter_code
_entity_poly.pdbx_strand_id
1 'polypeptide(L)'
;MGVRTVFTDHSLFGFDDAAGILTNKLLEGALRCVDASICVSQTGRENTVLRARLDPHRTHLIPNALIPSEFQPASVPPPHSPITIVIVSRLVYRKGINLLISPR
;
A
#
# COMPACT_ATOMS: atom_id res chain seq x y z
N MET A 1 -7.16 -23.33 -18.30
CA MET A 1 -7.00 -22.32 -19.36
C MET A 1 -5.54 -22.01 -19.71
N GLY A 2 -4.53 -22.48 -18.95
CA GLY A 2 -3.11 -22.39 -19.36
C GLY A 2 -2.50 -20.99 -19.42
N VAL A 3 -3.24 -19.96 -18.98
CA VAL A 3 -2.78 -18.57 -18.99
C VAL A 3 -2.04 -18.29 -17.69
N ARG A 4 -0.87 -17.65 -17.79
CA ARG A 4 -0.12 -17.17 -16.62
C ARG A 4 -0.76 -15.92 -16.05
N THR A 5 -0.91 -15.88 -14.73
CA THR A 5 -1.62 -14.83 -13.99
C THR A 5 -0.72 -14.19 -12.94
N VAL A 6 -0.84 -12.87 -12.80
CA VAL A 6 -0.13 -12.11 -11.77
C VAL A 6 -1.13 -11.25 -11.02
N PHE A 7 -1.11 -11.32 -9.69
CA PHE A 7 -1.92 -10.46 -8.82
C PHE A 7 -1.07 -9.33 -8.23
N THR A 8 -1.56 -8.10 -8.27
CA THR A 8 -0.87 -6.92 -7.73
C THR A 8 -1.63 -6.38 -6.52
N ASP A 9 -1.03 -6.43 -5.32
CA ASP A 9 -1.63 -5.92 -4.09
C ASP A 9 -1.09 -4.54 -3.72
N HIS A 10 -2.01 -3.63 -3.38
CA HIS A 10 -1.75 -2.25 -2.98
C HIS A 10 -2.32 -1.93 -1.60
N SER A 11 -2.94 -2.90 -0.94
CA SER A 11 -3.69 -2.67 0.29
C SER A 11 -3.04 -3.38 1.47
N LEU A 12 -3.03 -2.68 2.60
CA LEU A 12 -2.80 -3.27 3.91
C LEU A 12 -4.16 -3.50 4.56
N PHE A 13 -4.39 -4.68 5.09
CA PHE A 13 -5.58 -5.00 5.88
C PHE A 13 -5.21 -5.61 7.22
N GLY A 14 -6.14 -5.46 8.17
CA GLY A 14 -6.09 -6.09 9.48
C GLY A 14 -6.34 -7.60 9.42
N PHE A 15 -6.07 -8.26 10.55
CA PHE A 15 -6.22 -9.71 10.71
C PHE A 15 -7.34 -10.10 11.68
N ASP A 16 -7.78 -9.17 12.52
CA ASP A 16 -8.39 -9.45 13.82
C ASP A 16 -9.89 -9.13 13.91
N ASP A 17 -10.43 -8.33 12.98
CA ASP A 17 -11.87 -8.10 12.90
C ASP A 17 -12.59 -9.17 12.05
N ALA A 18 -13.90 -9.36 12.29
CA ALA A 18 -14.68 -10.39 11.60
C ALA A 18 -14.66 -10.23 10.07
N ALA A 19 -14.62 -8.99 9.58
CA ALA A 19 -14.48 -8.68 8.17
C ALA A 19 -13.08 -9.07 7.65
N GLY A 20 -12.00 -8.80 8.41
CA GLY A 20 -10.64 -9.24 8.11
C GLY A 20 -10.53 -10.75 8.03
N ILE A 21 -11.10 -11.50 8.98
CA ILE A 21 -11.09 -12.97 8.96
C ILE A 21 -11.77 -13.51 7.70
N LEU A 22 -12.96 -13.01 7.37
CA LEU A 22 -13.69 -13.45 6.18
C LEU A 22 -12.94 -13.10 4.89
N THR A 23 -12.47 -11.85 4.77
CA THR A 23 -11.75 -11.40 3.57
C THR A 23 -10.42 -12.13 3.38
N ASN A 24 -9.72 -12.50 4.45
CA ASN A 24 -8.48 -13.29 4.37
C ASN A 24 -8.73 -14.69 3.81
N LYS A 25 -9.80 -15.38 4.25
CA LYS A 25 -10.18 -16.69 3.70
C LYS A 25 -10.60 -16.60 2.22
N LEU A 26 -11.35 -15.56 1.86
CA LEU A 26 -11.71 -15.30 0.47
C LEU A 26 -10.47 -15.02 -0.39
N LEU A 27 -9.51 -14.26 0.15
CA LEU A 27 -8.25 -13.94 -0.52
C LEU A 27 -7.38 -15.19 -0.73
N GLU A 28 -7.24 -16.06 0.27
CA GLU A 28 -6.55 -17.36 0.16
C GLU A 28 -7.15 -18.21 -0.96
N GLY A 29 -8.49 -18.31 -1.03
CA GLY A 29 -9.19 -19.02 -2.10
C GLY A 29 -8.99 -18.38 -3.48
N ALA A 30 -9.13 -17.05 -3.57
CA ALA A 30 -9.02 -16.31 -4.82
C ALA A 30 -7.61 -16.38 -5.42
N LEU A 31 -6.57 -16.36 -4.60
CA LEU A 31 -5.17 -16.37 -5.04
C LEU A 31 -4.57 -17.77 -5.13
N ARG A 32 -5.34 -18.83 -4.85
CA ARG A 32 -4.84 -20.21 -4.81
C ARG A 32 -4.16 -20.68 -6.10
N CYS A 33 -4.64 -20.17 -7.23
CA CYS A 33 -4.20 -20.53 -8.58
C CYS A 33 -3.33 -19.46 -9.25
N VAL A 34 -2.96 -18.38 -8.54
CA VAL A 34 -2.13 -17.33 -9.13
C VAL A 34 -0.71 -17.84 -9.39
N ASP A 35 -0.08 -17.43 -10.49
CA ASP A 35 1.29 -17.85 -10.82
C ASP A 35 2.35 -17.09 -10.02
N ALA A 36 2.14 -15.78 -9.85
CA ALA A 36 2.95 -14.90 -9.03
C ALA A 36 2.11 -13.75 -8.46
N SER A 37 2.64 -13.06 -7.44
CA SER A 37 2.06 -11.82 -6.96
C SER A 37 3.11 -10.73 -6.78
N ILE A 38 2.67 -9.47 -6.83
CA ILE A 38 3.51 -8.28 -6.65
C ILE A 38 2.88 -7.44 -5.54
N CYS A 39 3.70 -6.96 -4.62
CA CYS A 39 3.29 -5.97 -3.63
C CYS A 39 4.16 -4.72 -3.76
N VAL A 40 3.59 -3.56 -3.43
CA VAL A 40 4.25 -2.26 -3.64
C VAL A 40 5.13 -1.78 -2.48
N SER A 41 5.19 -2.55 -1.38
CA SER A 41 6.06 -2.30 -0.24
C SER A 41 6.42 -3.60 0.46
N GLN A 42 7.52 -3.60 1.20
CA GLN A 42 7.95 -4.78 1.97
C GLN A 42 6.88 -5.22 2.98
N THR A 43 6.32 -4.27 3.74
CA THR A 43 5.24 -4.54 4.69
C THR A 43 3.97 -5.06 3.99
N GLY A 44 3.66 -4.54 2.80
CA GLY A 44 2.57 -5.04 1.97
C GLY A 44 2.79 -6.49 1.59
N ARG A 45 4.00 -6.83 1.11
CA ARG A 45 4.39 -8.21 0.77
C ARG A 45 4.20 -9.17 1.93
N GLU A 46 4.72 -8.82 3.11
CA GLU A 46 4.58 -9.64 4.31
C GLU A 46 3.12 -9.81 4.72
N ASN A 47 2.31 -8.74 4.67
CA ASN A 47 0.88 -8.79 4.96
C ASN A 47 0.12 -9.71 3.99
N THR A 48 0.31 -9.55 2.68
CA THR A 48 -0.36 -10.34 1.65
C THR A 48 0.02 -11.82 1.74
N VAL A 49 1.31 -12.13 1.92
CA VAL A 49 1.80 -13.51 2.09
C VAL A 49 1.11 -14.18 3.28
N LEU A 50 1.03 -13.50 4.41
CA LEU A 50 0.39 -14.04 5.62
C LEU A 50 -1.12 -14.23 5.44
N ARG A 51 -1.81 -13.24 4.84
CA ARG A 51 -3.27 -13.27 4.68
C ARG A 51 -3.76 -14.27 3.66
N ALA A 52 -3.03 -14.42 2.56
CA ALA A 52 -3.39 -15.30 1.44
C ALA A 52 -2.67 -16.65 1.47
N ARG A 53 -1.79 -16.89 2.46
CA ARG A 53 -0.94 -18.08 2.59
C ARG A 53 -0.17 -18.42 1.30
N LEU A 54 0.37 -17.38 0.67
CA LEU A 54 1.15 -17.54 -0.56
C LEU A 54 2.56 -17.99 -0.25
N ASP A 55 3.19 -18.67 -1.23
CA ASP A 55 4.62 -18.92 -1.19
C ASP A 55 5.39 -17.59 -1.30
N PRO A 56 6.25 -17.24 -0.30
CA PRO A 56 7.05 -16.03 -0.33
C PRO A 56 7.95 -15.92 -1.57
N HIS A 57 8.40 -17.04 -2.15
CA HIS A 57 9.24 -17.06 -3.35
C HIS A 57 8.50 -16.68 -4.62
N ARG A 58 7.16 -16.76 -4.61
CA ARG A 58 6.26 -16.38 -5.71
C ARG A 58 5.64 -15.00 -5.51
N THR A 59 6.08 -14.28 -4.48
CA THR A 59 5.61 -12.93 -4.16
C THR A 59 6.77 -11.95 -4.27
N HIS A 60 6.65 -10.99 -5.17
CA HIS A 60 7.69 -10.04 -5.53
C HIS A 60 7.38 -8.64 -4.98
N LEU A 61 8.43 -7.85 -4.79
CA LEU A 61 8.33 -6.45 -4.39
C LEU A 61 8.67 -5.57 -5.58
N ILE A 62 7.72 -4.75 -6.02
CA ILE A 62 7.97 -3.70 -7.03
C ILE A 62 7.36 -2.40 -6.49
N PRO A 63 8.18 -1.48 -5.97
CA PRO A 63 7.69 -0.23 -5.42
C PRO A 63 7.08 0.67 -6.49
N ASN A 64 6.09 1.47 -6.09
CA ASN A 64 5.56 2.52 -6.96
C ASN A 64 6.63 3.58 -7.24
N ALA A 65 6.53 4.21 -8.40
CA ALA A 65 7.40 5.29 -8.83
C ALA A 65 6.57 6.50 -9.28
N LEU A 66 7.24 7.66 -9.37
CA LEU A 66 6.72 8.88 -9.96
C LEU A 66 7.41 9.13 -11.31
N ILE A 67 6.82 9.99 -12.14
CA ILE A 67 7.42 10.43 -13.41
C ILE A 67 8.31 11.65 -13.12
N PRO A 68 9.66 11.55 -13.22
CA PRO A 68 10.53 12.63 -12.78
C PRO A 68 10.33 13.94 -13.54
N SER A 69 9.97 13.89 -14.83
CA SER A 69 9.72 15.08 -15.64
C SER A 69 8.49 15.87 -15.19
N GLU A 70 7.54 15.24 -14.48
CA GLU A 70 6.34 15.90 -13.93
C GLU A 70 6.56 16.42 -12.51
N PHE A 71 7.59 15.94 -11.81
CA PHE A 71 7.90 16.29 -10.41
C PHE A 71 9.27 16.95 -10.31
N GLN A 72 9.40 18.11 -10.97
CA GLN A 72 10.61 18.94 -10.89
C GLN A 72 10.49 19.95 -9.74
N PRO A 73 11.59 20.24 -9.03
CA PRO A 73 11.60 21.32 -8.05
C PRO A 73 11.30 22.67 -8.71
N ALA A 74 10.77 23.62 -7.94
CA ALA A 74 10.60 24.98 -8.41
C ALA A 74 11.94 25.59 -8.83
N SER A 75 11.96 26.36 -9.93
CA SER A 75 13.16 27.04 -10.42
C SER A 75 13.70 28.07 -9.41
N VAL A 76 12.81 28.65 -8.60
CA VAL A 76 13.15 29.51 -7.47
C VAL A 76 12.64 28.83 -6.19
N PRO A 77 13.53 28.47 -5.24
CA PRO A 77 13.12 27.91 -3.96
C PRO A 77 12.25 28.88 -3.14
N PRO A 78 11.28 28.39 -2.35
CA PRO A 78 10.53 29.22 -1.44
C PRO A 78 11.43 29.80 -0.32
N PRO A 79 11.07 30.95 0.27
CA PRO A 79 11.84 31.57 1.35
C PRO A 79 11.95 30.66 2.58
N HIS A 80 13.11 30.72 3.25
CA HIS A 80 13.44 29.86 4.39
C HIS A 80 12.69 30.23 5.70
N SER A 81 12.11 31.42 5.77
CA SER A 81 11.38 31.92 6.95
C SER A 81 10.09 32.61 6.51
N PRO A 82 8.95 32.32 7.17
CA PRO A 82 8.78 31.37 8.28
C PRO A 82 8.81 29.90 7.83
N ILE A 83 8.99 28.97 8.78
CA ILE A 83 8.84 27.53 8.50
C ILE A 83 7.37 27.25 8.16
N THR A 84 7.12 26.71 6.97
CA THR A 84 5.77 26.33 6.51
C THR A 84 5.62 24.81 6.57
N ILE A 85 4.66 24.32 7.36
CA ILE A 85 4.31 22.89 7.42
C ILE A 85 3.15 22.64 6.45
N VAL A 86 3.40 21.85 5.40
CA VAL A 86 2.38 21.52 4.37
C VAL A 86 1.99 20.04 4.49
N ILE A 87 0.68 19.78 4.51
CA ILE A 87 0.12 18.43 4.58
C ILE A 87 -0.82 18.23 3.40
N VAL A 88 -0.43 17.35 2.46
CA VAL A 88 -1.26 17.01 1.29
C VAL A 88 -1.68 15.55 1.39
N SER A 89 -2.93 15.31 1.77
CA SER A 89 -3.50 13.95 1.77
C SER A 89 -5.02 13.98 1.73
N ARG A 90 -5.64 12.82 1.44
CA ARG A 90 -7.08 12.63 1.62
C ARG A 90 -7.44 12.72 3.10
N LEU A 91 -8.58 13.33 3.40
CA LEU A 91 -9.11 13.46 4.76
C LEU A 91 -9.80 12.17 5.23
N VAL A 92 -9.01 11.14 5.54
CA VAL A 92 -9.49 9.83 6.00
C VAL A 92 -8.71 9.34 7.22
N TYR A 93 -9.36 8.55 8.08
CA TYR A 93 -8.79 8.08 9.36
C TYR A 93 -7.40 7.42 9.22
N ARG A 94 -7.24 6.52 8.24
CA ARG A 94 -5.96 5.83 7.97
C ARG A 94 -4.80 6.74 7.53
N LYS A 95 -5.04 8.04 7.33
CA LYS A 95 -4.00 9.05 7.11
C LYS A 95 -3.60 9.79 8.39
N GLY A 96 -4.17 9.42 9.54
CA GLY A 96 -3.85 10.01 10.85
C GLY A 96 -4.33 11.46 11.00
N ILE A 97 -5.28 11.90 10.17
CA ILE A 97 -5.77 13.29 10.19
C ILE A 97 -6.35 13.69 11.53
N ASN A 98 -6.99 12.77 12.24
CA ASN A 98 -7.50 12.98 13.59
C ASN A 98 -6.40 13.42 14.57
N LEU A 99 -5.16 12.92 14.41
CA LEU A 99 -4.02 13.32 15.25
C LEU A 99 -3.54 14.73 14.91
N LEU A 100 -3.70 15.17 13.66
CA LEU A 100 -3.31 16.51 13.22
C LEU A 100 -4.26 17.59 13.74
N ILE A 101 -5.55 17.29 13.81
CA ILE A 101 -6.59 18.24 14.23
C ILE A 101 -6.96 18.15 15.72
N SER A 102 -6.44 17.15 16.43
CA SER A 102 -6.81 16.95 17.84
C SER A 102 -6.39 18.18 18.64
N PRO A 103 -7.32 18.87 19.32
CA PRO A 103 -6.94 19.88 20.29
C PRO A 103 -6.13 19.20 21.40
N ARG A 104 -5.14 19.94 21.93
CA ARG A 104 -4.48 19.56 23.18
C ARG A 104 -5.47 19.50 24.33
#